data_AF-A0AA96TM92-F1
#
_entry.id   AF-A0AA96TM92-F1
#
_cell.length_a   1.000
_cell.length_b   1.000
_cell.length_c   1.000
_cell.angle_alpha   90.00
_cell.angle_beta   90.00
_cell.angle_gamma   90.00
#
_symmetry.space_group_name_H-M   'P 1'
#
loop_
_entity.id
_entity.type
_entity.pdbx_description
1 polymer ?
#
loop_
_entity_poly.entity_id
_entity_poly.type
_entity_poly.pdbx_seq_one_letter_code
_entity_poly.pdbx_strand_id
1 'polypeptide(L)'
;MRTTRPLLTGLAAAAMVVASAVGAVPAQAAACNGYVGLTFDDGPSSSTSALLTALKQSGLRATMFNEGQYAASNPTQVRAQVSAGMWVGNHSYTHPHLTQQSQAQIDSEVSRTQTAIANAGGGTPRLFRPPYGETNATLRTVLAKYGLTQIIWDVDSQDWNNASTDAIVAANARLTNGQIILMHDWPANTRAAIPRIAQGLASRGLCAGMISPQTGRAVAPA
;
A
#
# COMPACT_ATOMS: atom_id res chain seq x y z
N MET A 1 -36.97 48.29 -67.16
CA MET A 1 -36.43 46.93 -66.92
C MET A 1 -35.78 46.93 -65.54
N ARG A 2 -36.53 46.55 -64.49
CA ARG A 2 -36.31 45.32 -63.71
C ARG A 2 -34.84 44.85 -63.71
N THR A 3 -34.15 45.06 -62.59
CA THR A 3 -33.42 43.96 -61.93
C THR A 3 -33.18 44.30 -60.46
N THR A 4 -33.64 43.36 -59.64
CA THR A 4 -33.58 43.29 -58.19
C THR A 4 -32.25 42.69 -57.72
N ARG A 5 -31.72 43.26 -56.63
CA ARG A 5 -30.79 42.75 -55.58
C ARG A 5 -30.55 41.22 -55.53
N PRO A 6 -29.36 40.73 -55.06
CA PRO A 6 -29.01 40.94 -53.65
C PRO A 6 -27.52 41.11 -53.26
N LEU A 7 -27.36 41.74 -52.09
CA LEU A 7 -26.17 41.72 -51.25
C LEU A 7 -25.97 40.31 -50.68
N LEU A 8 -24.78 39.73 -50.88
CA LEU A 8 -24.32 38.55 -50.17
C LEU A 8 -23.86 38.98 -48.76
N THR A 9 -24.74 38.81 -47.78
CA THR A 9 -24.35 38.76 -46.36
C THR A 9 -23.65 37.43 -46.09
N GLY A 10 -22.33 37.44 -45.99
CA GLY A 10 -21.57 36.30 -45.48
C GLY A 10 -21.77 36.17 -43.98
N LEU A 11 -22.60 35.22 -43.54
CA LEU A 11 -22.59 34.74 -42.16
C LEU A 11 -21.42 33.77 -41.99
N ALA A 12 -20.36 34.21 -41.33
CA ALA A 12 -19.38 33.29 -40.76
C ALA A 12 -20.04 32.59 -39.56
N ALA A 13 -20.46 31.34 -39.74
CA ALA A 13 -20.86 30.48 -38.63
C ALA A 13 -19.60 30.06 -37.86
N ALA A 14 -19.30 30.76 -36.75
CA ALA A 14 -18.33 30.28 -35.79
C ALA A 14 -18.93 29.06 -35.05
N ALA A 15 -18.51 27.86 -35.43
CA ALA A 15 -18.81 26.66 -34.68
C ALA A 15 -18.04 26.71 -33.35
N MET A 16 -18.73 27.07 -32.26
CA MET A 16 -18.19 26.89 -30.92
C MET A 16 -18.18 25.39 -30.61
N VAL A 17 -17.00 24.79 -30.63
CA VAL A 17 -16.77 23.49 -30.00
C VAL A 17 -16.78 23.75 -28.49
N VAL A 18 -17.91 23.47 -27.84
CA VAL A 18 -17.96 23.40 -26.38
C VAL A 18 -17.21 22.13 -26.01
N ALA A 19 -15.93 22.28 -25.66
CA ALA A 19 -15.20 21.22 -24.99
C ALA A 19 -15.89 20.99 -23.65
N SER A 20 -16.64 19.90 -23.54
CA SER A 20 -17.13 19.40 -22.26
C SER A 20 -15.92 19.08 -21.40
N ALA A 21 -15.53 20.02 -20.55
CA ALA A 21 -14.66 19.74 -19.44
C ALA A 21 -15.39 18.70 -18.59
N VAL A 22 -14.97 17.44 -18.69
CA VAL A 22 -15.33 16.41 -17.73
C VAL A 22 -14.72 16.90 -16.43
N GLY A 23 -15.51 17.65 -15.66
CA GLY A 23 -15.11 18.10 -14.35
C GLY A 23 -14.72 16.87 -13.56
N ALA A 24 -13.43 16.78 -13.20
CA ALA A 24 -13.03 15.89 -12.13
C ALA A 24 -13.84 16.35 -10.92
N VAL A 25 -14.89 15.60 -10.60
CA VAL A 25 -15.59 15.74 -9.34
C VAL A 25 -14.48 15.65 -8.28
N PRO A 26 -14.29 16.64 -7.41
CA PRO A 26 -13.46 16.40 -6.25
C PRO A 26 -14.12 15.19 -5.60
N ALA A 27 -13.39 14.09 -5.48
CA ALA A 27 -13.84 12.98 -4.65
C ALA A 27 -13.94 13.58 -3.25
N GLN A 28 -15.11 14.15 -2.94
CA GLN A 28 -15.62 14.30 -1.60
C GLN A 28 -15.32 12.95 -1.01
N ALA A 29 -14.34 12.89 -0.10
CA ALA A 29 -13.88 11.63 0.48
C ALA A 29 -15.15 10.88 0.86
N ALA A 30 -15.51 9.85 0.08
CA ALA A 30 -16.71 9.10 0.35
C ALA A 30 -16.54 8.65 1.79
N ALA A 31 -17.48 9.03 2.66
CA ALA A 31 -17.34 8.77 4.09
C ALA A 31 -17.04 7.27 4.23
N CYS A 32 -15.81 6.95 4.64
CA CYS A 32 -15.35 5.57 4.68
C CYS A 32 -16.19 4.85 5.73
N ASN A 33 -16.98 3.86 5.33
CA ASN A 33 -17.78 3.04 6.25
C ASN A 33 -16.90 2.06 7.04
N GLY A 34 -15.64 1.91 6.64
CA GLY A 34 -14.62 1.14 7.32
C GLY A 34 -13.26 1.24 6.64
N TYR A 35 -12.25 0.72 7.30
CA TYR A 35 -10.87 0.72 6.83
C TYR A 35 -10.31 -0.69 6.77
N VAL A 36 -9.48 -0.97 5.77
CA VAL A 36 -8.72 -2.23 5.64
C VAL A 36 -7.22 -1.94 5.53
N GLY A 37 -6.41 -2.86 6.04
CA GLY A 37 -4.96 -2.74 6.03
C GLY A 37 -4.38 -3.42 4.80
N LEU A 38 -4.02 -2.64 3.78
CA LEU A 38 -3.23 -3.14 2.67
C LEU A 38 -1.77 -3.20 3.10
N THR A 39 -1.12 -4.35 2.94
CA THR A 39 0.27 -4.54 3.38
C THR A 39 1.09 -5.25 2.32
N PHE A 40 2.36 -4.88 2.22
CA PHE A 40 3.31 -5.44 1.26
C PHE A 40 4.63 -5.78 1.97
N ASP A 41 5.02 -7.04 1.92
CA ASP A 41 6.23 -7.56 2.55
C ASP A 41 7.42 -7.59 1.57
N ASP A 42 8.61 -7.85 2.11
CA ASP A 42 9.89 -8.11 1.40
C ASP A 42 10.46 -6.95 0.57
N GLY A 43 9.96 -5.74 0.79
CA GLY A 43 10.46 -4.54 0.15
C GLY A 43 11.65 -3.89 0.88
N PRO A 44 12.24 -2.83 0.31
CA PRO A 44 12.03 -2.37 -1.06
C PRO A 44 12.86 -3.18 -2.07
N SER A 45 12.26 -3.57 -3.19
CA SER A 45 12.93 -4.22 -4.33
C SER A 45 12.99 -3.30 -5.57
N SER A 46 13.46 -3.82 -6.71
CA SER A 46 13.35 -3.11 -8.00
C SER A 46 11.91 -2.86 -8.46
N SER A 47 10.92 -3.57 -7.89
CA SER A 47 9.50 -3.42 -8.21
C SER A 47 8.81 -2.30 -7.44
N THR A 48 9.38 -1.83 -6.32
CA THR A 48 8.74 -0.86 -5.40
C THR A 48 8.23 0.38 -6.13
N SER A 49 9.05 0.99 -7.00
CA SER A 49 8.66 2.22 -7.73
C SER A 49 7.41 2.03 -8.59
N ALA A 50 7.27 0.87 -9.24
CA ALA A 50 6.09 0.55 -10.05
C ALA A 50 4.86 0.30 -9.16
N LEU A 51 5.05 -0.39 -8.03
CA LEU A 51 3.98 -0.62 -7.04
C LEU A 51 3.47 0.71 -6.45
N LEU A 52 4.36 1.59 -6.01
CA LEU A 52 4.00 2.91 -5.47
C LEU A 52 3.24 3.76 -6.50
N THR A 53 3.63 3.69 -7.77
CA THR A 53 2.92 4.38 -8.86
C THR A 53 1.48 3.87 -8.98
N ALA A 54 1.29 2.54 -9.00
CA ALA A 54 -0.05 1.94 -9.08
C ALA A 54 -0.92 2.29 -7.87
N LEU A 55 -0.37 2.24 -6.65
CA LEU A 55 -1.07 2.63 -5.42
C LEU A 55 -1.49 4.09 -5.46
N LYS A 56 -0.58 5.00 -5.82
CA LYS A 56 -0.85 6.45 -5.89
C LYS A 56 -1.91 6.77 -6.94
N GLN A 57 -1.81 6.19 -8.14
CA GLN A 57 -2.81 6.36 -9.21
C GLN A 57 -4.19 5.84 -8.82
N SER A 58 -4.25 4.83 -7.94
CA SER A 58 -5.49 4.23 -7.45
C SER A 58 -6.00 4.86 -6.14
N GLY A 59 -5.34 5.92 -5.64
CA GLY A 59 -5.73 6.59 -4.39
C GLY A 59 -5.58 5.73 -3.13
N LEU A 60 -4.70 4.72 -3.16
CA LEU A 60 -4.50 3.80 -2.05
C LEU A 60 -3.24 4.14 -1.25
N ARG A 61 -3.31 3.87 0.06
CA ARG A 61 -2.18 3.87 1.00
C ARG A 61 -1.99 2.45 1.53
N ALA A 62 -0.81 2.13 2.02
CA ALA A 62 -0.47 0.80 2.52
C ALA A 62 0.66 0.85 3.56
N THR A 63 0.84 -0.25 4.29
CA THR A 63 2.01 -0.47 5.15
C THR A 63 3.01 -1.38 4.44
N MET A 64 4.23 -0.90 4.24
CA MET A 64 5.34 -1.65 3.63
C MET A 64 6.18 -2.27 4.75
N PHE A 65 6.14 -3.59 4.92
CA PHE A 65 6.99 -4.31 5.88
C PHE A 65 8.31 -4.63 5.21
N ASN A 66 9.30 -3.76 5.42
CA ASN A 66 10.59 -3.88 4.76
C ASN A 66 11.55 -4.78 5.56
N GLU A 67 12.33 -5.58 4.84
CA GLU A 67 13.51 -6.21 5.41
C GLU A 67 14.62 -5.18 5.61
N GLY A 68 15.37 -5.31 6.71
CA GLY A 68 16.44 -4.40 7.06
C GLY A 68 17.57 -4.37 6.04
N GLN A 69 17.95 -5.53 5.47
CA GLN A 69 18.99 -5.60 4.45
C GLN A 69 18.62 -4.82 3.18
N TYR A 70 17.35 -4.87 2.77
CA TYR A 70 16.86 -4.13 1.61
C TYR A 70 16.67 -2.65 1.90
N ALA A 71 16.18 -2.30 3.09
CA ALA A 71 16.11 -0.91 3.53
C ALA A 71 17.49 -0.24 3.57
N ALA A 72 18.51 -0.95 4.09
CA ALA A 72 19.89 -0.48 4.13
C ALA A 72 20.50 -0.29 2.73
N SER A 73 20.19 -1.20 1.80
CA SER A 73 20.73 -1.18 0.44
C SER A 73 19.98 -0.22 -0.48
N ASN A 74 18.73 0.11 -0.18
CA ASN A 74 17.84 0.92 -1.02
C ASN A 74 17.22 2.11 -0.27
N PRO A 75 18.01 2.99 0.38
CA PRO A 75 17.46 4.04 1.23
C PRO A 75 16.62 5.07 0.46
N THR A 76 16.91 5.27 -0.84
CA THR A 76 16.09 6.12 -1.72
C THR A 76 14.68 5.56 -1.91
N GLN A 77 14.53 4.25 -1.99
CA GLN A 77 13.23 3.60 -2.16
C GLN A 77 12.41 3.64 -0.86
N VAL A 78 13.04 3.50 0.30
CA VAL A 78 12.36 3.72 1.59
C VAL A 78 11.80 5.15 1.68
N ARG A 79 12.58 6.18 1.28
CA ARG A 79 12.06 7.56 1.21
C ARG A 79 10.95 7.71 0.19
N ALA A 80 11.00 6.99 -0.93
CA ALA A 80 9.94 7.01 -1.93
C ALA A 80 8.63 6.42 -1.39
N GLN A 81 8.68 5.34 -0.59
CA GLN A 81 7.50 4.79 0.09
C GLN A 81 6.85 5.83 1.00
N VAL A 82 7.64 6.48 1.86
CA VAL A 82 7.14 7.56 2.75
C VAL A 82 6.59 8.74 1.94
N SER A 83 7.30 9.18 0.91
CA SER A 83 6.88 10.30 0.04
C SER A 83 5.61 10.00 -0.76
N ALA A 84 5.33 8.72 -1.02
CA ALA A 84 4.09 8.26 -1.64
C ALA A 84 2.93 8.15 -0.63
N GLY A 85 3.17 8.42 0.66
CA GLY A 85 2.16 8.36 1.73
C GLY A 85 2.01 6.98 2.37
N MET A 86 2.92 6.05 2.11
CA MET A 86 2.91 4.72 2.75
C MET A 86 3.47 4.79 4.17
N TRP A 87 3.08 3.83 5.01
CA TRP A 87 3.73 3.57 6.29
C TRP A 87 4.80 2.50 6.12
N VAL A 88 5.82 2.50 6.98
CA VAL A 88 6.89 1.50 6.95
C VAL A 88 6.90 0.70 8.26
N GLY A 89 6.82 -0.62 8.13
CA GLY A 89 6.95 -1.61 9.19
C GLY A 89 8.27 -2.37 9.12
N ASN A 90 8.60 -3.08 10.20
CA ASN A 90 9.81 -3.90 10.31
C ASN A 90 9.51 -5.36 9.96
N HIS A 91 10.29 -5.97 9.07
CA HIS A 91 10.13 -7.37 8.65
C HIS A 91 11.38 -8.23 8.90
N SER A 92 12.04 -8.05 10.05
CA SER A 92 13.38 -8.61 10.34
C SER A 92 14.45 -8.07 9.38
N TYR A 93 15.70 -8.53 9.51
CA TYR A 93 16.81 -8.04 8.70
C TYR A 93 17.10 -8.94 7.50
N THR A 94 17.09 -10.26 7.69
CA THR A 94 17.45 -11.27 6.67
C THR A 94 16.35 -12.30 6.38
N HIS A 95 15.13 -12.07 6.88
CA HIS A 95 13.99 -12.97 6.75
C HIS A 95 14.19 -14.42 7.30
N PRO A 96 14.77 -14.62 8.50
CA PRO A 96 14.97 -15.96 9.06
C PRO A 96 13.68 -16.51 9.71
N HIS A 97 13.63 -17.83 9.89
CA HIS A 97 12.66 -18.48 10.80
C HIS A 97 12.97 -18.09 12.26
N LEU A 98 12.39 -16.98 12.73
CA LEU A 98 12.74 -16.37 14.03
C LEU A 98 12.47 -17.28 15.22
N THR A 99 11.51 -18.20 15.13
CA THR A 99 11.22 -19.15 16.21
C THR A 99 12.30 -20.21 16.40
N GLN A 100 13.23 -20.32 15.44
CA GLN A 100 14.40 -21.22 15.47
C GLN A 100 15.68 -20.49 15.89
N GLN A 101 15.61 -19.19 16.15
CA GLN A 101 16.74 -18.36 16.54
C GLN A 101 16.81 -18.18 18.06
N SER A 102 18.02 -17.94 18.57
CA SER A 102 18.20 -17.50 19.96
C SER A 102 17.64 -16.09 20.17
N GLN A 103 17.32 -15.73 21.42
CA GLN A 103 16.83 -14.39 21.75
C GLN A 103 17.76 -13.27 21.28
N ALA A 104 19.09 -13.47 21.38
CA ALA A 104 20.07 -12.49 20.94
C ALA A 104 20.08 -12.32 19.40
N GLN A 105 19.88 -13.39 18.65
CA GLN A 105 19.73 -13.34 17.20
C GLN A 105 18.44 -12.62 16.80
N ILE A 106 17.32 -12.91 17.46
CA ILE A 106 16.05 -12.19 17.24
C ILE A 106 16.21 -10.70 17.53
N ASP A 107 16.86 -10.34 18.65
CA ASP A 107 17.13 -8.94 19.02
C ASP A 107 17.95 -8.21 17.95
N SER A 108 18.99 -8.87 17.42
CA SER A 108 19.82 -8.34 16.34
C SER A 108 19.01 -8.11 15.06
N GLU A 109 18.20 -9.09 14.64
CA GLU A 109 17.32 -8.98 13.47
C GLU A 109 16.36 -7.80 13.58
N VAL A 110 15.70 -7.64 14.73
CA VAL A 110 14.76 -6.54 14.96
C VAL A 110 15.48 -5.19 15.01
N SER A 111 16.55 -5.08 15.81
CA SER A 111 17.27 -3.83 16.08
C SER A 111 17.98 -3.27 14.84
N ARG A 112 18.65 -4.14 14.07
CA ARG A 112 19.32 -3.73 12.84
C ARG A 112 18.32 -3.19 11.82
N THR A 113 17.12 -3.79 11.75
CA THR A 113 16.06 -3.30 10.86
C THR A 113 15.46 -1.99 11.32
N GLN A 114 15.24 -1.80 12.63
CA GLN A 114 14.85 -0.47 13.17
C GLN A 114 15.85 0.61 12.74
N THR A 115 17.14 0.32 12.88
CA THR A 115 18.23 1.23 12.52
C THR A 115 18.29 1.50 11.02
N ALA A 116 18.22 0.46 10.20
CA ALA A 116 18.27 0.58 8.74
C ALA A 116 17.11 1.42 8.19
N ILE A 117 15.88 1.16 8.65
CA ILE A 117 14.70 1.92 8.21
C ILE A 117 14.78 3.38 8.68
N ALA A 118 15.17 3.63 9.92
CA ALA A 118 15.32 4.99 10.44
C ALA A 118 16.38 5.79 9.67
N ASN A 119 17.57 5.21 9.46
CA ASN A 119 18.66 5.84 8.71
C ASN A 119 18.30 6.09 7.25
N ALA A 120 17.47 5.23 6.66
CA ALA A 120 16.97 5.42 5.30
C ALA A 120 15.95 6.57 5.20
N GLY A 121 15.37 7.04 6.31
CA GLY A 121 14.32 8.06 6.33
C GLY A 121 12.90 7.49 6.36
N GLY A 122 12.74 6.21 6.74
CA GLY A 122 11.44 5.54 6.90
C GLY A 122 10.74 5.83 8.23
N GLY A 123 11.37 6.63 9.10
CA GLY A 123 10.96 6.79 10.50
C GLY A 123 11.34 5.59 11.36
N THR A 124 10.90 5.57 12.62
CA THR A 124 11.08 4.41 13.51
C THR A 124 9.81 3.55 13.46
N PRO A 125 9.88 2.32 12.90
CA PRO A 125 8.71 1.46 12.84
C PRO A 125 8.08 1.23 14.22
N ARG A 126 6.74 1.15 14.23
CA ARG A 126 5.91 0.76 15.39
C ARG A 126 5.28 -0.62 15.22
N LEU A 127 5.37 -1.16 14.02
CA LEU A 127 4.78 -2.43 13.61
C LEU A 127 5.88 -3.37 13.18
N PHE A 128 5.71 -4.64 13.52
CA PHE A 128 6.59 -5.72 13.13
C PHE A 128 5.78 -6.88 12.57
N ARG A 129 6.17 -7.41 11.42
CA ARG A 129 5.62 -8.67 10.92
C ARG A 129 6.70 -9.75 11.00
N PRO A 130 6.46 -10.89 11.65
CA PRO A 130 7.41 -12.00 11.62
C PRO A 130 7.46 -12.62 10.22
N PRO A 131 8.67 -12.91 9.68
CA PRO A 131 8.83 -13.80 8.54
C PRO A 131 8.00 -15.07 8.69
N TYR A 132 7.35 -15.50 7.61
CA TYR A 132 6.48 -16.69 7.56
C TYR A 132 5.26 -16.66 8.51
N GLY A 133 5.01 -15.55 9.21
CA GLY A 133 3.98 -15.46 10.25
C GLY A 133 4.32 -16.23 11.54
N GLU A 134 5.55 -16.72 11.67
CA GLU A 134 5.98 -17.56 12.80
C GLU A 134 6.26 -16.72 14.05
N THR A 135 5.68 -17.07 15.19
CA THR A 135 5.88 -16.33 16.44
C THR A 135 5.88 -17.24 17.67
N ASN A 136 6.62 -16.83 18.70
CA ASN A 136 6.64 -17.46 20.01
C ASN A 136 6.80 -16.40 21.13
N ALA A 137 6.82 -16.84 22.39
CA ALA A 137 6.96 -15.93 23.53
C ALA A 137 8.27 -15.14 23.51
N THR A 138 9.39 -15.78 23.11
CA THR A 138 10.70 -15.13 23.01
C THR A 138 10.67 -13.96 22.03
N LEU A 139 10.11 -14.15 20.83
CA LEU A 139 9.94 -13.07 19.86
C LEU A 139 9.10 -11.93 20.45
N ARG A 140 7.95 -12.23 21.06
CA ARG A 140 7.08 -11.20 21.66
C ARG A 140 7.80 -10.38 22.74
N THR A 141 8.64 -11.01 23.57
CA THR A 141 9.46 -10.32 24.56
C THR A 141 10.44 -9.35 23.91
N VAL A 142 11.10 -9.75 22.82
CA VAL A 142 11.98 -8.87 22.05
C VAL A 142 11.19 -7.72 21.43
N LEU A 143 10.04 -7.98 20.80
CA LEU A 143 9.22 -6.92 20.19
C LEU A 143 8.75 -5.89 21.23
N ALA A 144 8.38 -6.34 22.44
CA ALA A 144 8.00 -5.46 23.53
C ALA A 144 9.13 -4.51 23.97
N LYS A 145 10.39 -4.98 23.99
CA LYS A 145 11.57 -4.14 24.26
C LYS A 145 11.69 -2.95 23.28
N TYR A 146 11.27 -3.14 22.04
CA TYR A 146 11.32 -2.11 20.99
C TYR A 146 9.99 -1.34 20.81
N GLY A 147 8.97 -1.63 21.63
CA GLY A 147 7.63 -1.03 21.48
C GLY A 147 6.96 -1.39 20.14
N LEU A 148 7.27 -2.57 19.59
CA LEU A 148 6.74 -3.04 18.32
C LEU A 148 5.49 -3.88 18.52
N THR A 149 4.46 -3.58 17.73
CA THR A 149 3.22 -4.37 17.67
C THR A 149 3.39 -5.46 16.64
N GLN A 150 3.18 -6.72 17.02
CA GLN A 150 3.21 -7.82 16.08
C GLN A 150 1.96 -7.80 15.19
N ILE A 151 2.16 -7.79 13.88
CA ILE A 151 1.10 -7.78 12.86
C ILE A 151 1.18 -9.05 12.02
N ILE A 152 0.09 -9.82 12.01
CA ILE A 152 -0.12 -10.93 11.07
C ILE A 152 -1.09 -10.42 9.99
N TRP A 153 -1.95 -11.27 9.47
CA TRP A 153 -2.97 -10.93 8.48
C TRP A 153 -4.22 -11.76 8.74
N ASP A 154 -5.36 -11.26 8.29
CA ASP A 154 -6.64 -11.98 8.30
C ASP A 154 -6.86 -12.73 6.97
N VAL A 155 -6.28 -12.19 5.88
CA VAL A 155 -6.40 -12.73 4.52
C VAL A 155 -5.02 -12.81 3.91
N ASP A 156 -4.63 -13.99 3.43
CA ASP A 156 -3.47 -14.14 2.54
C ASP A 156 -3.94 -14.08 1.08
N SER A 157 -3.26 -13.27 0.26
CA SER A 157 -3.50 -13.19 -1.19
C SER A 157 -2.90 -14.36 -1.96
N GLN A 158 -1.92 -15.06 -1.39
CA GLN A 158 -1.11 -16.10 -2.02
C GLN A 158 -0.34 -15.61 -3.26
N ASP A 159 -0.08 -14.30 -3.36
CA ASP A 159 0.64 -13.70 -4.48
C ASP A 159 2.08 -14.21 -4.63
N TRP A 160 2.73 -14.51 -3.50
CA TRP A 160 4.03 -15.19 -3.45
C TRP A 160 4.00 -16.62 -4.00
N ASN A 161 2.83 -17.27 -3.98
CA ASN A 161 2.60 -18.64 -4.44
C ASN A 161 1.87 -18.66 -5.81
N ASN A 162 2.30 -17.78 -6.72
CA ASN A 162 1.82 -17.69 -8.09
C ASN A 162 0.30 -17.45 -8.24
N ALA A 163 -0.37 -16.85 -7.25
CA ALA A 163 -1.77 -16.47 -7.41
C ALA A 163 -1.96 -15.55 -8.64
N SER A 164 -3.04 -15.80 -9.39
CA SER A 164 -3.43 -14.94 -10.50
C SER A 164 -3.90 -13.57 -9.99
N THR A 165 -3.88 -12.56 -10.86
CA THR A 165 -4.47 -11.24 -10.56
C THR A 165 -5.92 -11.37 -10.07
N ASP A 166 -6.72 -12.25 -10.67
CA ASP A 166 -8.10 -12.51 -10.25
C ASP A 166 -8.19 -13.10 -8.85
N ALA A 167 -7.31 -14.05 -8.50
CA ALA A 167 -7.27 -14.65 -7.18
C ALA A 167 -6.87 -13.63 -6.10
N ILE A 168 -5.94 -12.72 -6.39
CA ILE A 168 -5.52 -11.64 -5.48
C ILE A 168 -6.69 -10.66 -5.26
N VAL A 169 -7.39 -10.26 -6.33
CA VAL A 169 -8.59 -9.41 -6.23
C VAL A 169 -9.69 -10.10 -5.41
N ALA A 170 -9.93 -11.39 -5.66
CA ALA A 170 -10.91 -12.18 -4.91
C ALA A 170 -10.53 -12.31 -3.42
N ALA A 171 -9.24 -12.42 -3.10
CA ALA A 171 -8.75 -12.41 -1.73
C ALA A 171 -9.03 -11.07 -1.05
N ASN A 172 -8.72 -9.96 -1.70
CA ASN A 172 -9.02 -8.62 -1.18
C ASN A 172 -10.53 -8.38 -0.96
N ALA A 173 -11.38 -8.96 -1.82
CA ALA A 173 -12.83 -8.88 -1.68
C ALA A 173 -13.38 -9.54 -0.40
N ARG A 174 -12.59 -10.41 0.27
CA ARG A 174 -12.97 -11.01 1.57
C ARG A 174 -12.77 -10.08 2.77
N LEU A 175 -12.01 -8.99 2.62
CA LEU A 175 -11.72 -8.08 3.72
C LEU A 175 -12.97 -7.36 4.22
N THR A 176 -13.08 -7.21 5.54
CA THR A 176 -14.06 -6.39 6.24
C THR A 176 -13.35 -5.35 7.11
N ASN A 177 -14.11 -4.40 7.68
CA ASN A 177 -13.55 -3.32 8.50
C ASN A 177 -12.58 -3.84 9.57
N GLY A 178 -11.39 -3.24 9.66
CA GLY A 178 -10.33 -3.58 10.59
C GLY A 178 -9.38 -4.68 10.12
N GLN A 179 -9.71 -5.44 9.08
CA GLN A 179 -8.91 -6.58 8.63
C GLN A 179 -7.70 -6.19 7.78
N ILE A 180 -6.70 -7.06 7.76
CA ILE A 180 -5.40 -6.87 7.10
C ILE A 180 -5.18 -7.98 6.07
N ILE A 181 -4.70 -7.61 4.88
CA ILE A 181 -4.30 -8.55 3.82
C ILE A 181 -2.79 -8.60 3.64
N LEU A 182 -2.23 -9.81 3.54
CA LEU A 182 -0.85 -10.06 3.13
C LEU A 182 -0.71 -10.06 1.60
N MET A 183 0.22 -9.24 1.12
CA MET A 183 0.75 -9.22 -0.25
C MET A 183 2.25 -8.93 -0.18
N HIS A 184 2.94 -8.97 -1.31
CA HIS A 184 4.39 -8.76 -1.42
C HIS A 184 4.74 -7.64 -2.41
N ASP A 185 5.91 -7.01 -2.24
CA ASP A 185 6.38 -5.89 -3.07
C ASP A 185 6.66 -6.28 -4.54
N TRP A 186 7.10 -7.51 -4.76
CA TRP A 186 7.69 -7.97 -6.02
C TRP A 186 6.73 -8.61 -7.06
N PRO A 187 5.62 -9.29 -6.72
CA PRO A 187 4.83 -10.01 -7.73
C PRO A 187 4.16 -9.07 -8.74
N ALA A 188 4.32 -9.37 -10.03
CA ALA A 188 3.70 -8.58 -11.10
C ALA A 188 2.16 -8.60 -11.05
N ASN A 189 1.58 -9.75 -10.68
CA ASN A 189 0.14 -9.91 -10.54
C ASN A 189 -0.44 -9.04 -9.43
N THR A 190 0.29 -8.86 -8.33
CA THR A 190 -0.09 -7.95 -7.24
C THR A 190 -0.21 -6.52 -7.72
N ARG A 191 0.80 -6.02 -8.47
CA ARG A 191 0.73 -4.68 -9.08
C ARG A 191 -0.44 -4.55 -10.06
N ALA A 192 -0.68 -5.58 -10.87
CA ALA A 192 -1.78 -5.60 -11.83
C ALA A 192 -3.17 -5.64 -11.14
N ALA A 193 -3.26 -6.14 -9.91
CA ALA A 193 -4.49 -6.21 -9.14
C ALA A 193 -4.90 -4.85 -8.52
N ILE A 194 -3.95 -3.93 -8.31
CA ILE A 194 -4.16 -2.68 -7.56
C ILE A 194 -5.37 -1.85 -8.04
N PRO A 195 -5.57 -1.60 -9.35
CA PRO A 195 -6.73 -0.81 -9.80
C PRO A 195 -8.07 -1.48 -9.46
N ARG A 196 -8.13 -2.82 -9.55
CA ARG A 196 -9.35 -3.59 -9.24
C ARG A 196 -9.57 -3.73 -7.74
N ILE A 197 -8.50 -3.81 -6.95
CA ILE A 197 -8.57 -3.71 -5.48
C ILE A 197 -9.20 -2.37 -5.08
N ALA A 198 -8.74 -1.25 -5.64
CA ALA A 198 -9.29 0.07 -5.35
C ALA A 198 -10.78 0.16 -5.68
N GLN A 199 -11.19 -0.31 -6.87
CA GLN A 199 -12.59 -0.36 -7.29
C GLN A 199 -13.44 -1.22 -6.34
N GLY A 200 -12.93 -2.40 -5.96
CA GLY A 200 -13.63 -3.32 -5.05
C GLY A 200 -13.76 -2.82 -3.61
N LEU A 201 -12.81 -2.00 -3.13
CA LEU A 201 -12.94 -1.32 -1.85
C LEU A 201 -13.97 -0.19 -1.91
N ALA A 202 -13.88 0.65 -2.95
CA ALA A 202 -14.81 1.76 -3.15
C ALA A 202 -16.27 1.30 -3.29
N SER A 203 -16.53 0.22 -4.04
CA SER A 203 -17.89 -0.32 -4.19
C SER A 203 -18.51 -0.85 -2.90
N ARG A 204 -17.67 -1.14 -1.89
CA ARG A 204 -18.07 -1.60 -0.56
C ARG A 204 -18.01 -0.50 0.50
N GLY A 205 -17.69 0.75 0.12
CA GLY A 205 -17.51 1.86 1.05
C GLY A 205 -16.32 1.68 2.00
N LEU A 206 -15.34 0.83 1.66
CA LEU A 206 -14.13 0.62 2.44
C LEU A 206 -12.98 1.46 1.88
N CYS A 207 -12.10 1.91 2.77
CA CYS A 207 -10.90 2.67 2.42
C CYS A 207 -9.64 1.95 2.89
N ALA A 208 -8.50 2.24 2.26
CA ALA A 208 -7.22 1.78 2.77
C ALA A 208 -6.81 2.61 3.99
N GLY A 209 -6.50 1.94 5.10
CA GLY A 209 -6.24 2.55 6.40
C GLY A 209 -4.83 2.28 6.95
N MET A 210 -4.51 3.00 8.02
CA MET A 210 -3.32 2.74 8.84
C MET A 210 -3.56 1.53 9.73
N ILE A 211 -2.53 0.76 10.08
CA ILE A 211 -2.64 -0.28 11.11
C ILE A 211 -2.30 0.35 12.48
N SER A 212 -3.24 0.30 13.42
CA SER A 212 -3.06 0.83 14.77
C SER A 212 -2.03 0.00 15.56
N PRO A 213 -0.98 0.62 16.13
CA PRO A 213 -0.07 -0.06 17.06
C PRO A 213 -0.75 -0.51 18.36
N GLN A 214 -1.92 -0.01 18.70
CA GLN A 214 -2.61 -0.38 19.93
C GLN A 214 -3.44 -1.65 19.75
N THR A 215 -4.07 -1.82 18.58
CA THR A 215 -5.04 -2.90 18.34
C THR A 215 -4.60 -3.91 17.29
N GLY A 216 -3.59 -3.57 16.48
CA GLY A 216 -3.21 -4.36 15.30
C GLY A 216 -4.29 -4.42 14.23
N ARG A 217 -5.25 -3.49 14.22
CA ARG A 217 -6.34 -3.41 13.24
C ARG A 217 -6.21 -2.19 12.35
N ALA A 218 -6.77 -2.29 11.15
CA ALA A 218 -6.86 -1.18 10.23
C ALA A 218 -7.83 -0.12 10.74
N VAL A 219 -7.42 1.14 10.70
CA VAL A 219 -8.15 2.31 11.18
C VAL A 219 -7.99 3.49 10.23
N ALA A 220 -8.76 4.54 10.46
CA ALA A 220 -8.61 5.80 9.74
C ALA A 220 -7.15 6.30 9.83
N PRO A 221 -6.56 6.75 8.71
CA PRO A 221 -5.30 7.49 8.77
C PRO A 221 -5.47 8.75 9.62
N ALA A 222 -4.52 9.00 10.52
CA ALA A 222 -4.41 10.27 11.24
C ALA A 222 -3.85 11.38 10.34
#